data_AF-A0A847VVL0-F1
#
_entry.id   AF-A0A847VVL0-F1
#
_cell.length_a   1.000
_cell.length_b   1.000
_cell.length_c   1.000
_cell.angle_alpha   90.00
_cell.angle_beta   90.00
_cell.angle_gamma   90.00
#
_symmetry.space_group_name_H-M   'P 1'
#
loop_
_entity.id
_entity.type
_entity.pdbx_description
1 polymer ?
#
loop_
_entity_poly.entity_id
_entity_poly.type
_entity_poly.pdbx_seq_one_letter_code
_entity_poly.pdbx_strand_id
1 'polypeptide(L)' 'MTQKPLKLVQQVLLYASKKGDLVLDPFLGSGTMAVVAKVLGRNWVGIEKEKKYVKLASNRVKNYGN' A
#
# COMPACT_ATOMS: atom_id res chain seq x y z
N MET A 1 5.24 2.39 15.82
CA MET A 1 4.30 2.69 14.73
C MET A 1 3.35 1.50 14.60
N THR A 2 2.04 1.72 14.64
CA THR A 2 1.04 0.65 14.51
C THR A 2 0.81 0.38 13.03
N GLN A 3 1.06 -0.84 12.55
CA GLN A 3 0.68 -1.19 11.17
C GLN A 3 -0.85 -1.21 11.06
N LYS A 4 -1.38 -0.54 10.04
CA LYS A 4 -2.80 -0.71 9.67
C LYS A 4 -3.04 -2.21 9.37
N PRO A 5 -4.09 -2.83 9.92
CA PRO A 5 -4.39 -4.23 9.62
C PRO A 5 -4.62 -4.44 8.13
N LEU A 6 -3.95 -5.44 7.54
CA LEU A 6 -4.02 -5.74 6.10
C LEU A 6 -5.47 -5.96 5.64
N LYS A 7 -6.24 -6.74 6.42
CA LYS A 7 -7.62 -7.08 6.09
C LYS A 7 -8.52 -5.84 5.98
N LEU A 8 -8.32 -4.83 6.84
CA LEU A 8 -9.10 -3.60 6.79
C LEU A 8 -8.84 -2.83 5.49
N VAL A 9 -7.56 -2.65 5.15
CA VAL A 9 -7.15 -1.94 3.92
C VAL A 9 -7.63 -2.69 2.67
N GLN A 10 -7.58 -4.02 2.69
CA GLN A 10 -8.11 -4.85 1.61
C GLN A 10 -9.61 -4.66 1.40
N GLN A 11 -10.41 -4.63 2.47
CA GLN A 11 -11.84 -4.37 2.35
C GLN A 11 -12.10 -3.01 1.72
N VAL A 12 -11.45 -1.95 2.22
CA VAL A 12 -11.61 -0.59 1.67
C VAL A 12 -11.27 -0.55 0.18
N LEU A 13 -10.15 -1.14 -0.24
CA LEU A 13 -9.75 -1.19 -1.64
C LEU A 13 -10.70 -2.00 -2.52
N LEU A 14 -11.29 -3.09 -2.02
CA LEU A 14 -12.28 -3.88 -2.75
C LEU A 14 -13.59 -3.10 -2.97
N TYR A 15 -14.02 -2.32 -1.99
CA TYR A 15 -15.23 -1.51 -2.11
C TYR A 15 -15.04 -0.24 -2.94
N ALA A 16 -13.87 0.41 -2.82
CA ALA A 16 -13.63 1.74 -3.39
C ALA A 16 -12.89 1.75 -4.74
N SER A 17 -12.44 0.59 -5.24
CA SER A 17 -11.66 0.50 -6.49
C SER A 17 -11.84 -0.82 -7.22
N LYS A 18 -11.61 -0.80 -8.54
CA LYS A 18 -11.54 -1.96 -9.41
C LYS A 18 -10.08 -2.28 -9.77
N LYS A 19 -9.86 -3.47 -10.34
CA LYS A 19 -8.54 -3.86 -10.88
C LYS A 19 -8.12 -2.84 -11.95
N GLY A 20 -6.87 -2.39 -11.92
CA GLY A 20 -6.33 -1.37 -12.82
C GLY A 20 -6.50 0.08 -12.37
N ASP A 21 -7.41 0.37 -11.43
CA ASP A 21 -7.59 1.72 -10.89
C ASP A 21 -6.32 2.21 -10.17
N LEU A 22 -6.15 3.52 -10.12
CA LEU A 22 -5.07 4.18 -9.38
C LEU A 22 -5.53 4.54 -7.96
N VAL A 23 -4.77 4.12 -6.95
CA VAL A 23 -5.02 4.46 -5.56
C VAL A 23 -3.90 5.33 -4.98
N LEU A 24 -4.28 6.40 -4.28
CA LEU A 24 -3.36 7.32 -3.63
C LEU A 24 -3.40 7.15 -2.10
N ASP A 25 -2.24 7.02 -1.47
CA ASP A 25 -2.07 7.16 -0.01
C ASP A 25 -1.04 8.26 0.26
N PRO A 26 -1.47 9.46 0.70
CA PRO A 26 -0.56 10.56 0.97
C PRO A 26 0.26 10.38 2.28
N PHE A 27 -0.02 9.33 3.05
CA PHE A 27 0.65 9.01 4.32
C PHE A 27 1.00 7.52 4.38
N LEU A 28 1.78 7.08 3.39
CA LEU A 28 2.01 5.67 3.08
C LEU A 28 2.61 4.89 4.27
N GLY A 29 3.44 5.54 5.08
CA GLY A 29 4.09 4.93 6.25
C GLY A 29 4.82 3.64 5.89
N SER A 30 4.39 2.53 6.51
CA SER A 30 4.99 1.19 6.28
C SER A 30 4.56 0.49 4.98
N GLY A 31 3.79 1.14 4.11
CA GLY A 31 3.44 0.61 2.79
C GLY A 31 2.29 -0.40 2.75
N THR A 32 1.48 -0.51 3.80
CA THR A 32 0.34 -1.47 3.82
C THR A 32 -0.61 -1.27 2.63
N MET A 33 -0.97 -0.02 2.29
CA MET A 33 -1.83 0.28 1.14
C MET A 33 -1.19 -0.22 -0.16
N ALA A 34 0.07 0.15 -0.41
CA ALA A 34 0.79 -0.24 -1.62
C ALA A 34 0.91 -1.77 -1.79
N VAL A 35 1.16 -2.49 -0.70
CA VAL A 35 1.19 -3.96 -0.71
C VAL A 35 -0.16 -4.52 -1.15
N VAL A 36 -1.25 -4.07 -0.51
CA VAL A 36 -2.58 -4.58 -0.80
C VAL A 36 -3.01 -4.20 -2.22
N ALA A 37 -2.74 -2.96 -2.64
CA ALA A 37 -3.01 -2.50 -4.01
C ALA A 37 -2.30 -3.38 -5.05
N LYS A 38 -1.00 -3.68 -4.87
CA LYS A 38 -0.23 -4.60 -5.74
C LYS A 38 -0.88 -5.97 -5.82
N VAL A 39 -1.17 -6.60 -4.67
CA VAL A 39 -1.79 -7.95 -4.61
C VAL A 39 -3.15 -7.97 -5.29
N LEU A 40 -3.92 -6.90 -5.11
CA LEU A 40 -5.25 -6.74 -5.68
C LEU A 40 -5.24 -6.28 -7.16
N GLY A 41 -4.05 -6.08 -7.76
CA GLY A 41 -3.91 -5.66 -9.16
C GLY A 41 -4.36 -4.22 -9.43
N ARG A 42 -4.18 -3.31 -8.46
CA ARG A 42 -4.38 -1.87 -8.61
C ARG A 42 -3.05 -1.17 -8.84
N ASN A 43 -3.08 -0.10 -9.62
CA ASN A 43 -1.98 0.86 -9.67
C ASN A 43 -2.01 1.69 -8.38
N TRP A 44 -0.86 2.18 -7.92
CA TRP A 44 -0.82 2.95 -6.68
C TRP A 44 0.27 4.02 -6.68
N VAL A 45 0.01 5.09 -5.94
CA VAL A 45 0.96 6.15 -5.61
C VAL A 45 0.94 6.33 -4.10
N GLY A 46 2.11 6.36 -3.50
CA GLY A 46 2.26 6.57 -2.06
C GLY A 46 3.24 7.69 -1.78
N ILE A 47 2.86 8.60 -0.89
CA ILE A 47 3.71 9.70 -0.44
C ILE A 47 4.09 9.44 1.01
N GLU A 48 5.37 9.64 1.32
CA GLU A 48 5.89 9.53 2.67
C GLU A 48 7.03 10.53 2.84
N LYS A 49 6.99 11.26 3.96
CA LYS A 49 7.94 12.34 4.26
C LYS A 49 9.27 11.79 4.74
N GLU A 50 9.25 10.72 5.53
CA GLU A 50 10.47 10.18 6.12
C GLU A 50 11.14 9.15 5.20
N LYS A 51 12.36 9.47 4.75
CA LYS A 51 13.16 8.59 3.86
C LYS A 51 13.31 7.16 4.38
N LYS A 52 13.39 6.99 5.71
CA LYS A 52 13.43 5.68 6.37
C LYS A 52 12.19 4.84 6.04
N TYR A 53 11.01 5.44 6.09
CA TYR A 53 9.75 4.76 5.80
C TYR A 53 9.54 4.55 4.31
N VAL A 54 10.00 5.47 3.46
CA VAL A 54 10.06 5.24 2.00
C VAL A 54 10.86 3.97 1.67
N LYS A 55 12.05 3.80 2.26
CA LYS A 55 12.88 2.62 2.05
C LYS A 55 12.21 1.34 2.58
N LEU A 56 11.62 1.41 3.77
CA LEU A 56 10.91 0.28 4.38
C LEU A 56 9.70 -0.15 3.53
N ALA A 57 8.84 0.78 3.13
CA ALA A 57 7.69 0.53 2.27
C ALA A 57 8.10 -0.06 0.92
N SER A 58 9.13 0.53 0.29
CA SER A 58 9.64 0.05 -1.00
C SER A 58 10.14 -1.39 -0.93
N ASN A 59 10.93 -1.72 0.10
CA ASN A 59 11.42 -3.09 0.31
C ASN A 59 10.27 -4.05 0.59
N ARG A 60 9.30 -3.64 1.41
CA ARG A 60 8.13 -4.44 1.73
C ARG A 60 7.32 -4.77 0.48
N VAL A 61 7.00 -3.78 -0.35
CA VAL A 61 6.22 -3.98 -1.58
C VAL A 61 6.95 -4.86 -2.59
N LYS A 62 8.29 -4.71 -2.70
CA LYS A 62 9.11 -5.55 -3.58
C LYS A 62 9.10 -7.02 -3.15
N ASN A 63 9.28 -7.28 -1.84
CA ASN A 63 9.43 -8.63 -1.30
C ASN A 63 8.10 -9.32 -0.99
N TYR A 64 6.97 -8.61 -1.04
CA TYR A 64 5.68 -9.21 -0.74
C TYR A 64 5.22 -10.15 -1.87
N GLY A 65 5.15 -11.45 -1.57
CA GLY A 65 4.67 -12.50 -2.47
C GLY A 65 5.73 -13.12 -3.38
N ASN A 66 7.02 -12.88 -3.12
CA ASN A 66 8.14 -13.67 -3.68
C ASN A 66 8.51 -14.82 -2.77
#